data_AF-A0A0G1AG93-F1
#
_entry.id   AF-A0A0G1AG93-F1
#
_cell.length_a   1.000
_cell.length_b   1.000
_cell.length_c   1.000
_cell.angle_alpha   90.00
_cell.angle_beta   90.00
_cell.angle_gamma   90.00
#
_symmetry.space_group_name_H-M   'P 1'
#
loop_
_entity.id
_entity.type
_entity.pdbx_description
1 polymer ?
#
loop_
_entity_poly.entity_id
_entity_poly.type
_entity_poly.pdbx_seq_one_letter_code
_entity_poly.pdbx_strand_id
1 'polypeptide(L)'
;MISKILTKVILVNLLVVAAMLGVIIVRGSKDDAGTGEVTTLLADIEVLKNDISQLEEIYSSTSSPVEPQTPVVEEKPVVVTAPVPVKAAPPPVDNRCLITVKGSQYDVTAYRKRHPGGDIFKCGSDMTSAFNDQHSSGTLKKMQQYLVN
;
A
#
# COMPACT_ATOMS: atom_id res chain seq x y z
N MET A 1 -17.59 -32.83 -38.49
CA MET A 1 -16.89 -33.43 -37.31
C MET A 1 -16.81 -32.50 -36.09
N ILE A 2 -17.03 -31.18 -36.23
CA ILE A 2 -16.89 -30.17 -35.16
C ILE A 2 -18.04 -30.21 -34.12
N SER A 3 -19.26 -30.57 -34.52
CA SER A 3 -20.42 -30.64 -33.62
C SER A 3 -20.26 -31.65 -32.48
N LYS A 4 -19.66 -32.82 -32.73
CA LYS A 4 -19.47 -33.85 -31.69
C LYS A 4 -18.41 -33.49 -30.64
N ILE A 5 -17.45 -32.64 -31.00
CA ILE A 5 -16.39 -32.17 -30.09
C ILE A 5 -16.96 -31.07 -29.20
N LEU A 6 -17.75 -30.15 -29.77
CA LEU A 6 -18.38 -29.07 -29.01
C LEU A 6 -19.37 -29.62 -27.96
N THR A 7 -20.18 -30.62 -28.31
CA THR A 7 -21.10 -31.27 -27.35
C THR A 7 -20.35 -31.95 -26.20
N LYS A 8 -19.22 -32.60 -26.47
CA LYS A 8 -18.40 -33.24 -25.43
C LYS A 8 -17.74 -32.22 -24.51
N VAL A 9 -17.25 -31.10 -25.04
CA VAL A 9 -16.63 -30.03 -24.25
C VAL A 9 -17.64 -29.33 -23.35
N ILE A 10 -18.87 -29.11 -23.84
CA ILE A 10 -19.95 -28.54 -23.02
C ILE A 10 -20.37 -29.51 -21.91
N LEU A 11 -20.51 -30.81 -22.22
CA LEU A 11 -20.90 -31.82 -21.23
C LEU A 11 -19.85 -32.00 -20.13
N VAL A 12 -18.56 -31.96 -20.48
CA VAL A 12 -17.46 -32.05 -19.51
C VAL A 12 -17.40 -30.81 -18.62
N ASN A 13 -17.55 -29.60 -19.18
CA ASN A 13 -17.61 -28.38 -18.36
C ASN A 13 -18.83 -28.37 -17.42
N LEU A 14 -19.99 -28.83 -17.88
CA LEU A 14 -21.19 -28.91 -17.06
C LEU A 14 -21.02 -29.90 -15.89
N LEU A 15 -20.36 -31.04 -16.12
CA LEU A 15 -20.04 -32.01 -15.07
C LEU A 15 -19.02 -31.49 -14.06
N VAL A 16 -18.00 -30.74 -14.51
CA VAL A 16 -17.02 -30.11 -13.61
C VAL A 16 -17.68 -29.04 -12.73
N VAL A 17 -18.57 -28.22 -13.30
CA VAL A 17 -19.33 -27.22 -12.53
C VAL A 17 -20.28 -27.89 -11.54
N ALA A 18 -20.97 -28.96 -11.95
CA ALA A 18 -21.84 -29.74 -11.05
C ALA A 18 -21.07 -30.43 -9.93
N ALA A 19 -19.85 -30.91 -10.17
CA ALA A 19 -18.98 -31.48 -9.14
C ALA A 19 -18.50 -30.40 -8.15
N MET A 20 -18.11 -29.22 -8.64
CA MET A 20 -17.70 -28.09 -7.78
C MET A 20 -18.84 -27.57 -6.91
N LEU A 21 -20.07 -27.56 -7.45
CA LEU A 21 -21.28 -27.21 -6.69
C LEU A 21 -21.75 -28.35 -5.76
N GLY A 22 -21.60 -29.61 -6.17
CA GLY A 22 -22.04 -30.80 -5.44
C GLY A 22 -21.14 -31.22 -4.28
N VAL A 23 -19.86 -30.83 -4.28
CA VAL A 23 -18.92 -31.05 -3.16
C VAL A 23 -19.35 -30.28 -1.90
N ILE A 24 -20.26 -29.31 -2.00
CA ILE A 24 -20.73 -28.50 -0.87
C ILE A 24 -21.82 -29.22 -0.04
N ILE A 25 -22.49 -30.29 -0.51
CA ILE A 25 -23.74 -30.78 0.12
C ILE A 25 -23.59 -32.07 0.96
N VAL A 26 -22.41 -32.65 1.14
CA VAL A 26 -22.28 -33.88 1.98
C VAL A 26 -21.26 -33.71 3.10
N ARG A 27 -21.65 -32.94 4.13
CA ARG A 27 -21.35 -33.19 5.55
C ARG A 27 -22.04 -32.14 6.46
N GLY A 28 -22.87 -32.62 7.39
CA GLY A 28 -23.56 -31.84 8.45
C GLY A 28 -25.06 -31.82 8.21
N SER A 29 -25.91 -32.71 8.76
CA SER A 29 -26.11 -33.05 10.17
C SER A 29 -26.19 -31.82 11.09
N LYS A 30 -27.45 -31.42 11.28
CA LYS A 30 -28.10 -31.13 12.56
C LYS A 30 -27.93 -29.70 13.08
N ASP A 31 -29.05 -28.98 12.95
CA ASP A 31 -29.65 -27.99 13.85
C ASP A 31 -28.70 -26.95 14.45
N ASP A 32 -28.74 -25.70 13.96
CA ASP A 32 -28.97 -24.49 14.78
C ASP A 32 -28.85 -23.21 13.95
N ALA A 33 -29.66 -22.21 14.34
CA ALA A 33 -29.85 -20.93 13.69
C ALA A 33 -28.57 -20.06 13.65
N GLY A 34 -28.38 -19.32 12.55
CA GLY A 34 -27.25 -18.44 12.37
C GLY A 34 -27.40 -17.43 11.24
N THR A 35 -28.53 -16.71 11.19
CA THR A 35 -28.73 -15.50 10.36
C THR A 35 -27.90 -14.32 10.91
N GLY A 36 -26.58 -14.49 11.04
CA GLY A 36 -25.68 -13.52 11.67
C GLY A 36 -24.52 -13.03 10.79
N GLU A 37 -24.17 -13.73 9.70
CA GLU A 37 -22.94 -13.39 8.96
C GLU A 37 -23.16 -12.47 7.76
N VAL A 38 -24.37 -12.46 7.19
CA VAL A 38 -24.64 -11.69 5.97
C VAL A 38 -24.83 -10.19 6.24
N THR A 39 -25.25 -9.82 7.45
CA THR A 39 -25.40 -8.42 7.89
C THR A 39 -24.07 -7.73 8.15
N THR A 40 -23.03 -8.48 8.54
CA THR A 40 -21.71 -7.90 8.85
C THR A 40 -20.93 -7.52 7.59
N LEU A 41 -21.03 -8.34 6.54
CA LEU A 41 -20.42 -8.06 5.24
C LEU A 41 -21.01 -6.81 4.54
N LEU A 42 -22.30 -6.52 4.75
CA LEU A 42 -22.93 -5.32 4.20
C LEU A 42 -22.47 -4.04 4.91
N ALA A 43 -22.24 -4.10 6.24
CA ALA A 43 -21.68 -2.98 6.99
C ALA A 43 -20.23 -2.66 6.57
N ASP A 44 -19.42 -3.68 6.29
CA ASP A 44 -18.04 -3.51 5.83
C ASP A 44 -17.95 -2.83 4.46
N ILE A 45 -18.91 -3.08 3.56
CA ILE A 45 -18.97 -2.42 2.24
C ILE A 45 -19.32 -0.94 2.37
N GLU A 46 -20.13 -0.55 3.36
CA GLU A 46 -20.54 0.83 3.57
C GLU A 46 -19.40 1.68 4.20
N VAL A 47 -18.61 1.08 5.11
CA VAL A 47 -17.38 1.69 5.66
C VAL A 47 -16.34 1.93 4.55
N LEU A 48 -16.11 0.94 3.67
CA LEU A 48 -15.16 1.08 2.56
C LEU A 48 -15.56 2.17 1.55
N LYS A 49 -16.87 2.40 1.34
CA LYS A 49 -17.34 3.49 0.48
C LYS A 49 -17.12 4.87 1.10
N ASN A 50 -17.26 4.98 2.43
CA ASN A 50 -17.01 6.24 3.14
C ASN A 50 -15.52 6.62 3.12
N ASP A 51 -14.62 5.65 3.25
CA ASP A 51 -13.17 5.90 3.17
C ASP A 51 -12.71 6.35 1.78
N ILE A 52 -13.32 5.82 0.71
CA ILE A 52 -13.03 6.25 -0.67
C ILE A 52 -13.48 7.70 -0.89
N SER A 53 -14.61 8.12 -0.33
CA SER A 53 -15.08 9.50 -0.44
C SER A 53 -14.16 10.50 0.27
N GLN A 54 -13.52 10.09 1.37
CA GLN A 54 -12.52 10.94 2.04
C GLN A 54 -11.20 11.01 1.27
N LEU A 55 -10.81 9.96 0.52
CA LEU A 55 -9.62 9.98 -0.32
C LEU A 55 -9.70 11.00 -1.49
N GLU A 56 -10.90 11.25 -2.03
CA GLU A 56 -11.10 12.28 -3.07
C GLU A 56 -10.99 13.71 -2.51
N GLU A 57 -11.36 13.94 -1.24
CA GLU A 57 -11.23 15.25 -0.59
C GLU A 57 -9.76 15.60 -0.27
N ILE A 58 -8.93 14.62 0.11
CA ILE A 58 -7.48 14.80 0.30
C ILE A 58 -6.73 14.95 -1.03
N TYR A 59 -7.15 14.26 -2.09
CA TYR A 59 -6.54 14.43 -3.42
C TYR A 59 -6.90 15.79 -4.04
N SER A 60 -8.13 16.26 -3.82
CA SER A 60 -8.54 17.62 -4.19
C SER A 60 -7.81 18.70 -3.37
N SER A 61 -7.58 18.45 -2.07
CA SER A 61 -6.86 19.38 -1.18
C SER A 61 -5.33 19.41 -1.38
N THR A 62 -4.74 18.38 -1.98
CA THR A 62 -3.28 18.29 -2.22
C THR A 62 -2.85 18.56 -3.66
N SER A 63 -3.79 18.82 -4.59
CA SER A 63 -3.49 19.05 -6.01
C SER A 63 -3.38 20.53 -6.42
N SER A 64 -3.39 21.47 -5.48
CA SER A 64 -3.01 22.84 -5.83
C SER A 64 -1.54 22.88 -6.27
N PRO A 65 -1.21 23.55 -7.40
CA PRO A 65 0.17 23.74 -7.83
C PRO A 65 0.94 24.41 -6.71
N VAL A 66 2.08 23.84 -6.31
CA VAL A 66 3.06 24.51 -5.46
C VAL A 66 3.64 25.66 -6.28
N GLU A 67 2.94 26.79 -6.28
CA GLU A 67 3.54 28.08 -6.53
C GLU A 67 4.40 28.44 -5.30
N PRO A 68 5.64 28.94 -5.47
CA PRO A 68 6.53 29.23 -4.35
C PRO A 68 5.97 30.33 -3.45
N GLN A 69 5.30 29.94 -2.36
CA GLN A 69 4.83 30.89 -1.36
C GLN A 69 5.98 31.22 -0.43
N THR A 70 6.64 32.34 -0.72
CA THR A 70 7.48 33.06 0.24
C THR A 70 6.67 33.34 1.51
N PRO A 71 7.14 32.95 2.71
CA PRO A 71 6.46 33.30 3.94
C PRO A 71 6.61 34.81 4.19
N VAL A 72 5.49 35.52 4.08
CA VAL A 72 5.34 36.88 4.59
C VAL A 72 5.29 36.79 6.11
N VAL A 73 6.41 37.11 6.76
CA VAL A 73 6.44 37.40 8.19
C VAL A 73 6.13 38.88 8.36
N GLU A 74 5.08 39.15 9.13
CA GLU A 74 4.65 40.48 9.55
C GLU A 74 5.74 41.18 10.39
N GLU A 75 6.30 42.27 9.87
CA GLU A 75 7.38 43.04 10.51
C GLU A 75 6.83 44.31 11.20
N LYS A 76 7.02 44.40 12.52
CA LYS A 76 7.02 45.66 13.28
C LYS A 76 8.49 46.01 13.60
N PRO A 77 8.87 47.31 13.56
CA PRO A 77 9.97 47.80 12.76
C PRO A 77 11.29 47.76 13.53
N VAL A 78 12.30 47.07 13.00
CA VAL A 78 13.68 47.25 13.46
C VAL A 78 14.45 48.04 12.41
N VAL A 79 14.76 49.26 12.82
CA VAL A 79 15.49 50.30 12.10
C VAL A 79 16.87 49.83 11.64
N VAL A 80 17.06 49.84 10.32
CA VAL A 80 18.26 50.27 9.56
C VAL A 80 19.63 49.71 9.99
N THR A 81 20.13 48.73 9.24
CA THR A 81 21.34 48.88 8.38
C THR A 81 21.45 47.65 7.49
N ALA A 82 21.54 47.83 6.16
CA ALA A 82 21.46 46.75 5.18
C ALA A 82 22.60 45.70 5.34
N PRO A 83 22.30 44.39 5.49
CA PRO A 83 23.27 43.33 5.29
C PRO A 83 23.12 42.70 3.90
N VAL A 84 24.28 42.39 3.32
CA VAL A 84 24.50 41.63 2.08
C VAL A 84 23.60 40.38 2.01
N PRO A 85 22.96 40.03 0.87
CA PRO A 85 22.13 38.84 0.77
C PRO A 85 23.01 37.58 0.82
N VAL A 86 23.07 36.94 1.98
CA VAL A 86 23.67 35.60 2.11
C VAL A 86 22.62 34.59 1.64
N LYS A 87 22.81 34.04 0.45
CA LYS A 87 22.04 32.89 -0.07
C LYS A 87 22.03 31.79 1.00
N ALA A 88 20.85 31.43 1.52
CA ALA A 88 20.72 30.34 2.48
C ALA A 88 21.35 29.07 1.88
N ALA A 89 22.19 28.39 2.67
CA ALA A 89 22.78 27.13 2.26
C ALA A 89 21.67 26.11 1.96
N PRO A 90 21.81 25.25 0.94
CA PRO A 90 20.85 24.20 0.67
C PRO A 90 20.69 23.30 1.90
N PRO A 91 19.50 22.71 2.10
CA PRO A 91 19.28 21.78 3.19
C PRO A 91 20.31 20.63 3.15
N PRO A 92 20.68 20.06 4.30
CA PRO A 92 21.64 18.96 4.36
C PRO A 92 21.19 17.80 3.47
N VAL A 93 22.13 17.24 2.70
CA VAL A 93 21.87 16.04 1.88
C VAL A 93 21.94 14.80 2.78
N ASP A 94 20.84 14.06 2.89
CA ASP A 94 20.85 12.75 3.54
C ASP A 94 21.43 11.70 2.57
N ASN A 95 22.58 11.12 2.94
CA ASN A 95 23.28 10.12 2.13
C ASN A 95 22.77 8.69 2.40
N ARG A 96 21.79 8.52 3.29
CA ARG A 96 21.21 7.21 3.58
C ARG A 96 20.27 6.77 2.46
N CYS A 97 20.13 5.46 2.30
CA CYS A 97 19.07 4.88 1.49
C CYS A 97 17.94 4.41 2.38
N LEU A 98 16.93 5.25 2.43
CA LEU A 98 15.71 5.00 3.17
C LEU A 98 14.69 4.36 2.23
N ILE A 99 14.02 3.32 2.69
CA ILE A 99 12.87 2.74 1.97
C ILE A 99 11.68 2.68 2.90
N THR A 100 10.48 2.72 2.33
CA THR A 100 9.24 2.50 3.08
C THR A 100 8.73 1.08 2.82
N VAL A 101 8.36 0.37 3.89
CA VAL A 101 7.64 -0.92 3.79
C VAL A 101 6.53 -0.92 4.81
N LYS A 102 5.28 -1.06 4.34
CA LYS A 102 4.05 -1.01 5.16
C LYS A 102 3.98 0.23 6.04
N GLY A 103 4.29 1.39 5.47
CA GLY A 103 4.24 2.68 6.16
C GLY A 103 5.38 2.96 7.13
N SER A 104 6.28 2.00 7.38
CA SER A 104 7.46 2.19 8.22
C SER A 104 8.70 2.43 7.37
N GLN A 105 9.57 3.35 7.81
CA GLN A 105 10.80 3.69 7.10
C GLN A 105 12.01 2.91 7.65
N TYR A 106 12.84 2.38 6.76
CA TYR A 106 14.02 1.60 7.13
C TYR A 106 15.27 2.16 6.45
N ASP A 107 16.35 2.32 7.20
CA ASP A 107 17.68 2.63 6.67
C ASP A 107 18.39 1.35 6.23
N VAL A 108 18.37 1.09 4.93
CA VAL A 108 18.99 -0.10 4.33
C VAL A 108 20.41 0.18 3.82
N THR A 109 21.02 1.30 4.19
CA THR A 109 22.31 1.73 3.65
C THR A 109 23.38 0.65 3.76
N ALA A 110 23.53 0.06 4.94
CA ALA A 110 24.47 -1.04 5.17
C ALA A 110 23.91 -2.40 4.74
N TYR A 111 22.59 -2.59 4.81
CA TYR A 111 21.96 -3.89 4.54
C TYR A 111 21.94 -4.25 3.06
N ARG A 112 21.85 -3.26 2.16
CA ARG A 112 21.69 -3.51 0.73
C ARG A 112 22.74 -4.43 0.10
N LYS A 113 23.98 -4.39 0.61
CA LYS A 113 25.10 -5.24 0.16
C LYS A 113 25.06 -6.66 0.71
N ARG A 114 24.25 -6.90 1.74
CA ARG A 114 24.10 -8.19 2.45
C ARG A 114 22.77 -8.87 2.17
N HIS A 115 21.85 -8.17 1.50
CA HIS A 115 20.56 -8.73 1.15
C HIS A 115 20.74 -9.91 0.18
N PRO A 116 20.12 -11.08 0.44
CA PRO A 116 20.31 -12.27 -0.41
C PRO A 116 19.96 -12.06 -1.89
N GLY A 117 19.02 -11.16 -2.20
CA GLY A 117 18.67 -10.79 -3.57
C GLY A 117 19.60 -9.76 -4.22
N GLY A 118 20.71 -9.40 -3.56
CA GLY A 118 21.57 -8.30 -3.97
C GLY A 118 20.97 -6.92 -3.66
N ASP A 119 21.61 -5.88 -4.19
CA ASP A 119 21.17 -4.49 -4.05
C ASP A 119 20.01 -4.20 -5.02
N ILE A 120 18.80 -4.48 -4.54
CA ILE A 120 17.53 -4.25 -5.25
C ILE A 120 16.78 -3.02 -4.73
N PHE A 121 17.38 -2.26 -3.82
CA PHE A 121 16.70 -1.21 -3.07
C PHE A 121 16.61 0.07 -3.89
N LYS A 122 15.41 0.64 -3.98
CA LYS A 122 15.18 1.96 -4.56
C LYS A 122 15.07 2.99 -3.44
N CYS A 123 16.14 3.73 -3.22
CA CYS A 123 16.21 4.74 -2.15
C CYS A 123 15.13 5.81 -2.33
N GLY A 124 14.50 6.24 -1.23
CA GLY A 124 13.41 7.20 -1.20
C GLY A 124 12.06 6.65 -1.69
N SER A 125 11.93 5.35 -1.94
CA SER A 125 10.71 4.75 -2.50
C SER A 125 9.98 3.85 -1.50
N ASP A 126 8.67 3.70 -1.70
CA ASP A 126 7.89 2.63 -1.09
C ASP A 126 8.13 1.31 -1.84
N MET A 127 8.67 0.33 -1.12
CA MET A 127 9.03 -0.99 -1.60
C MET A 127 8.04 -2.07 -1.13
N THR A 128 6.87 -1.70 -0.61
CA THR A 128 5.89 -2.62 -0.01
C THR A 128 5.44 -3.71 -0.98
N SER A 129 5.10 -3.38 -2.23
CA SER A 129 4.71 -4.39 -3.22
C SER A 129 5.84 -5.36 -3.49
N ALA A 130 7.03 -4.85 -3.83
CA ALA A 130 8.21 -5.67 -4.09
C ALA A 130 8.61 -6.55 -2.88
N PHE A 131 8.41 -6.05 -1.67
CA PHE A 131 8.61 -6.84 -0.46
C PHE A 131 7.59 -7.98 -0.36
N ASN A 132 6.28 -7.69 -0.51
CA ASN A 132 5.22 -8.68 -0.40
C ASN A 132 5.30 -9.77 -1.49
N ASP A 133 5.80 -9.43 -2.68
CA ASP A 133 5.97 -10.38 -3.79
C ASP A 133 7.04 -11.45 -3.50
N GLN A 134 7.99 -11.16 -2.62
CA GLN A 134 9.16 -12.02 -2.35
C GLN A 134 9.25 -12.50 -0.91
N HIS A 135 8.55 -11.85 0.01
CA HIS A 135 8.67 -12.09 1.45
C HIS A 135 7.31 -12.08 2.14
N SER A 136 7.16 -12.96 3.13
CA SER A 136 6.03 -12.87 4.05
C SER A 136 6.19 -11.70 5.04
N SER A 137 5.07 -11.17 5.54
CA SER A 137 5.03 -10.09 6.54
C SER A 137 5.92 -10.33 7.76
N GLY A 138 6.06 -11.60 8.18
CA GLY A 138 6.90 -11.98 9.33
C GLY A 138 8.39 -11.66 9.14
N THR A 139 8.84 -11.49 7.89
CA THR A 139 10.24 -11.14 7.58
C THR A 139 10.62 -9.75 8.09
N LEU A 140 9.65 -8.84 8.29
CA LEU A 140 9.90 -7.51 8.85
C LEU A 140 10.50 -7.53 10.25
N LYS A 141 10.29 -8.60 11.03
CA LYS A 141 10.94 -8.76 12.35
C LYS A 141 12.47 -8.73 12.25
N LYS A 142 13.04 -9.20 11.13
CA LYS A 142 14.50 -9.15 10.87
C LYS A 142 14.96 -7.76 10.41
N MET A 143 14.04 -6.96 9.87
CA MET A 143 14.28 -5.59 9.43
C MET A 143 14.18 -4.57 10.56
N GLN A 144 13.62 -4.95 11.72
CA GLN A 144 13.41 -4.05 12.86
C GLN A 144 14.67 -3.29 13.30
N GLN A 145 15.85 -3.93 13.19
CA GLN A 145 17.14 -3.30 13.51
C GLN A 145 17.53 -2.12 12.59
N TYR A 146 16.84 -1.97 11.45
CA TYR A 146 17.05 -0.91 10.48
C TYR A 146 15.93 0.14 10.50
N LEU A 147 14.94 0.00 11.40
CA LEU A 147 13.84 0.94 11.50
C LEU A 147 14.38 2.34 11.87
N VAL A 148 13.89 3.36 11.18
CA VAL A 148 14.17 4.77 11.50
C VAL A 148 13.07 5.26 12.44
N ASN A 149 13.46 5.75 13.62
CA ASN A 149 12.57 6.35 14.62
C ASN A 149 12.48 7.86 14.43
#